data_AF-A0A1H9JSD7-F1
#
_entry.id   AF-A0A1H9JSD7-F1
#
_cell.length_a   1.000
_cell.length_b   1.000
_cell.length_c   1.000
_cell.angle_alpha   90.00
_cell.angle_beta   90.00
_cell.angle_gamma   90.00
#
_symmetry.space_group_name_H-M   'P 1'
#
loop_
_entity.id
_entity.type
_entity.pdbx_description
1 polymer ?
#
loop_
_entity_poly.entity_id
_entity_poly.type
_entity_poly.pdbx_seq_one_letter_code
_entity_poly.pdbx_strand_id
1 'polypeptide(L)'
;MSVEERNREYAERAARDARRKQELAFLGLTTREYHAVMQAGVNGVADFSMKSVLDLLKVQQVGKITVQGICKKLEVNGIRLSGPYFHELPEKQTPEQRCRAMDREVEALHAEVERLRKDAELERVMQRAAVELPDGWEIRICVERGAGWVDLFNPEGDEIADTWSGQETLSDEVSEAVDTAKEASR
;
A
#
# COMPACT_ATOMS: atom_id res chain seq x y z
N MET A 1 25.30 -52.41 12.79
CA MET A 1 26.06 -51.81 11.67
C MET A 1 27.53 -51.77 12.02
N SER A 2 28.33 -52.58 11.32
CA SER A 2 29.79 -52.56 11.37
C SER A 2 30.35 -51.22 10.86
N VAL A 3 31.56 -50.85 11.29
CA VAL A 3 32.29 -49.69 10.74
C VAL A 3 32.47 -49.83 9.23
N GLU A 4 32.68 -51.05 8.74
CA GLU A 4 32.83 -51.33 7.31
C GLU A 4 31.53 -51.14 6.53
N GLU A 5 30.38 -51.49 7.12
CA GLU A 5 29.05 -51.27 6.54
C GLU A 5 28.72 -49.77 6.45
N ARG A 6 29.05 -49.00 7.50
CA ARG A 6 28.92 -47.54 7.49
C ARG A 6 29.82 -46.89 6.44
N ASN A 7 31.08 -47.31 6.35
CA ASN A 7 32.03 -46.76 5.38
C ASN A 7 31.59 -47.06 3.93
N ARG A 8 31.03 -48.25 3.69
CA ARG A 8 30.44 -48.61 2.39
C ARG A 8 29.23 -47.73 2.07
N GLU A 9 28.33 -47.53 3.02
CA GLU A 9 27.15 -46.67 2.85
C GLU A 9 27.53 -45.21 2.58
N TYR A 10 28.52 -44.67 3.29
CA TYR A 10 29.03 -43.31 3.04
C TYR A 10 29.65 -43.18 1.65
N ALA A 11 30.45 -44.16 1.21
CA ALA A 11 31.05 -44.17 -0.10
C ALA A 11 29.99 -44.23 -1.22
N GLU A 12 28.96 -45.07 -1.06
CA GLU A 12 27.85 -45.16 -2.00
C GLU A 12 27.01 -43.88 -2.07
N ARG A 13 26.80 -43.21 -0.94
CA ARG A 13 26.10 -41.92 -0.89
C ARG A 13 26.93 -40.82 -1.57
N ALA A 14 28.23 -40.76 -1.30
CA ALA A 14 29.14 -39.81 -1.92
C ALA A 14 29.22 -40.01 -3.45
N ALA A 15 29.27 -41.25 -3.92
CA ALA A 15 29.26 -41.56 -5.35
C ALA A 15 27.96 -41.12 -6.03
N ARG A 16 26.81 -41.32 -5.39
CA ARG A 16 25.50 -40.86 -5.88
C ARG A 16 25.43 -39.34 -5.98
N ASP A 17 25.88 -38.63 -4.94
CA ASP A 17 25.88 -37.17 -4.92
C ASP A 17 26.87 -36.58 -5.94
N ALA A 18 28.02 -37.23 -6.15
CA ALA A 18 28.99 -36.83 -7.18
C ALA A 18 28.41 -36.96 -8.60
N ARG A 19 27.71 -38.06 -8.89
CA ARG A 19 27.04 -38.27 -10.18
C ARG A 19 25.98 -37.20 -10.46
N ARG A 20 25.13 -36.90 -9.47
CA ARG A 20 24.10 -35.85 -9.59
C ARG A 20 24.72 -34.46 -9.79
N LYS A 21 25.81 -34.18 -9.08
CA LYS A 21 26.55 -32.92 -9.24
C LYS A 21 27.11 -32.77 -10.65
N GLN A 22 27.57 -33.86 -11.27
CA GLN A 22 28.02 -33.86 -12.67
C GLN A 22 26.87 -33.60 -13.64
N GLU A 23 25.69 -34.19 -13.40
CA GLU A 23 24.49 -33.96 -14.21
C GLU A 23 23.98 -32.53 -14.13
N LEU A 24 24.13 -31.85 -12.98
CA LEU A 24 23.71 -30.46 -12.78
C LEU A 24 24.84 -29.43 -12.97
N ALA A 25 26.06 -29.88 -13.31
CA ALA A 25 27.24 -29.01 -13.38
C ALA A 25 27.10 -27.89 -14.41
N PHE A 26 26.47 -28.17 -15.55
CA PHE A 26 26.28 -27.21 -16.64
C PHE A 26 25.38 -26.02 -16.25
N LEU A 27 24.57 -26.16 -15.20
CA LEU A 27 23.71 -25.08 -14.70
C LEU A 27 24.49 -23.98 -13.96
N GLY A 28 25.77 -24.20 -13.62
CA GLY A 28 26.59 -23.21 -12.92
C GLY A 28 26.05 -22.86 -11.52
N LEU A 29 25.39 -23.80 -10.84
CA LEU A 29 24.86 -23.60 -9.49
C LEU A 29 26.01 -23.45 -8.47
N THR A 30 25.87 -22.51 -7.55
CA THR A 30 26.73 -22.44 -6.37
C THR A 30 26.46 -23.63 -5.45
N THR A 31 27.39 -23.93 -4.54
CA THR A 31 27.22 -25.01 -3.54
C THR A 31 25.90 -24.86 -2.78
N ARG A 32 25.54 -23.63 -2.38
CA ARG A 32 24.30 -23.34 -1.66
C ARG A 32 23.05 -23.61 -2.51
N GLU A 33 23.05 -23.17 -3.77
CA GLU A 33 21.94 -23.40 -4.70
C GLU A 33 21.78 -24.88 -5.04
N TYR A 34 22.90 -25.59 -5.23
CA TYR A 34 22.91 -27.04 -5.44
C TYR A 34 22.27 -27.76 -4.24
N HIS A 35 22.67 -27.44 -3.02
CA HIS A 35 22.07 -28.05 -1.82
C HIS A 35 20.58 -27.73 -1.68
N ALA A 36 20.16 -26.51 -2.01
CA ALA A 36 18.74 -26.11 -2.01
C ALA A 36 17.92 -26.97 -2.99
N VAL A 37 18.42 -27.15 -4.21
CA VAL A 37 17.80 -27.97 -5.26
C VAL A 37 17.72 -29.44 -4.83
N MET A 38 18.79 -29.97 -4.25
CA MET A 38 18.84 -31.34 -3.74
C MET A 38 17.83 -31.56 -2.58
N GLN A 39 17.73 -30.61 -1.65
CA GLN A 39 16.78 -30.68 -0.54
C GLN A 39 15.32 -30.53 -0.99
N ALA A 40 15.07 -29.83 -2.09
CA ALA A 40 13.76 -29.80 -2.74
C ALA A 40 13.40 -31.11 -3.46
N GLY A 41 14.30 -32.10 -3.44
CA GLY A 41 14.12 -33.40 -4.06
C GLY A 41 14.26 -33.38 -5.57
N VAL A 42 15.06 -32.46 -6.10
CA VAL A 42 15.44 -32.43 -7.52
C VAL A 42 16.73 -33.23 -7.67
N ASN A 43 16.67 -34.35 -8.38
CA ASN A 43 17.78 -35.28 -8.54
C ASN A 43 18.44 -35.19 -9.92
N GLY A 44 17.82 -34.47 -10.86
CA GLY A 44 18.35 -34.26 -12.21
C GLY A 44 17.59 -33.16 -12.94
N VAL A 45 18.02 -32.86 -14.17
CA VAL A 45 17.48 -31.74 -14.96
C VAL A 45 16.00 -31.92 -15.27
N ALA A 46 15.57 -33.14 -15.57
CA ALA A 46 14.18 -33.46 -15.88
C ALA A 46 13.23 -33.18 -14.71
N ASP A 47 13.72 -33.26 -13.48
CA ASP A 47 12.91 -33.02 -12.29
C ASP A 47 12.51 -31.54 -12.17
N PHE A 48 13.28 -30.60 -12.75
CA PHE A 48 12.92 -29.17 -12.72
C PHE A 48 11.60 -28.89 -13.44
N SER A 49 11.29 -29.61 -14.52
CA SER A 49 10.03 -29.44 -15.26
C SER A 49 8.82 -29.91 -14.46
N MET A 50 9.01 -30.70 -13.41
CA MET A 50 7.95 -31.19 -12.51
C MET A 50 7.90 -30.43 -11.17
N LYS A 51 8.80 -29.48 -10.95
CA LYS A 51 8.95 -28.78 -9.67
C LYS A 51 8.50 -27.34 -9.80
N SER A 52 7.78 -26.87 -8.79
CA SER A 52 7.37 -25.47 -8.72
C SER A 52 8.38 -24.63 -7.94
N VAL A 53 8.33 -23.31 -8.19
CA VAL A 53 9.07 -22.32 -7.39
C VAL A 53 8.73 -22.44 -5.90
N LEU A 54 7.49 -22.81 -5.58
CA LEU A 54 7.04 -23.02 -4.19
C LEU A 54 7.72 -24.24 -3.55
N ASP A 55 8.03 -25.29 -4.31
CA ASP A 55 8.71 -26.47 -3.77
C ASP A 55 10.17 -26.17 -3.42
N LEU A 56 10.81 -25.24 -4.15
CA LEU A 56 12.13 -24.70 -3.78
C LEU A 56 12.05 -23.82 -2.52
N LEU A 57 10.99 -23.01 -2.37
CA LEU A 57 10.79 -22.14 -1.20
C LEU A 57 10.38 -22.87 0.08
N LYS A 58 9.81 -24.08 -0.02
CA LYS A 58 9.44 -24.92 1.13
C LYS A 58 10.66 -25.51 1.84
N VAL A 59 11.83 -25.50 1.21
CA VAL A 59 13.06 -25.99 1.83
C VAL A 59 13.51 -25.03 2.92
N GLN A 60 13.64 -25.53 4.14
CA GLN A 60 14.17 -24.75 5.26
C GLN A 60 15.54 -24.17 4.88
N GLN A 61 15.75 -22.88 5.16
CA GLN A 61 16.99 -22.11 4.89
C GLN A 61 17.24 -21.68 3.43
N VAL A 62 16.28 -21.91 2.52
CA VAL A 62 16.31 -21.39 1.15
C VAL A 62 15.53 -20.07 1.08
N GLY A 63 16.24 -18.96 0.91
CA GLY A 63 15.64 -17.63 0.80
C GLY A 63 15.29 -17.25 -0.64
N LYS A 64 14.45 -16.20 -0.79
CA LYS A 64 14.02 -15.67 -2.09
C LYS A 64 15.18 -15.38 -3.07
N ILE A 65 16.30 -14.88 -2.57
CA ILE A 65 17.48 -14.56 -3.38
C ILE A 65 18.08 -15.83 -4.00
N THR A 66 18.19 -16.91 -3.22
CA THR A 66 18.73 -18.19 -3.70
C THR A 66 17.81 -18.79 -4.77
N VAL A 67 16.49 -18.71 -4.58
CA VAL A 67 15.52 -19.19 -5.57
C VAL A 67 15.56 -18.37 -6.86
N GLN A 68 15.67 -17.04 -6.76
CA GLN A 68 15.85 -16.18 -7.95
C GLN A 68 17.13 -16.51 -8.72
N GLY A 69 18.24 -16.75 -8.01
CA GLY A 69 19.50 -17.18 -8.62
C GLY A 69 19.37 -18.50 -9.39
N ILE A 70 18.69 -19.49 -8.80
CA ILE A 70 18.39 -20.78 -9.44
C ILE A 70 17.51 -20.56 -10.68
N CYS A 71 16.40 -19.84 -10.56
CA CYS A 71 15.47 -19.60 -11.68
C CYS A 71 16.18 -18.93 -12.87
N LYS A 72 17.01 -17.91 -12.61
CA LYS A 72 17.76 -17.22 -13.67
C LYS A 72 18.72 -18.15 -14.40
N LYS A 73 19.40 -19.06 -13.68
CA LYS A 73 20.32 -20.04 -14.27
C LYS A 73 19.59 -21.12 -15.05
N LEU A 74 18.42 -21.55 -14.59
CA LEU A 74 17.57 -22.49 -15.33
C LEU A 74 17.08 -21.86 -16.64
N GLU A 75 16.65 -20.60 -16.58
CA GLU A 75 16.17 -19.86 -17.76
C GLU A 75 17.26 -19.69 -18.84
N VAL A 76 18.49 -19.36 -18.43
CA VAL A 76 19.66 -19.30 -19.34
C VAL A 76 19.89 -20.64 -20.05
N ASN A 77 19.53 -21.76 -19.41
CA ASN A 77 19.67 -23.11 -19.96
C ASN A 77 18.38 -23.62 -20.62
N GLY A 78 17.37 -22.75 -20.83
CA GLY A 78 16.10 -23.10 -21.47
C GLY A 78 15.19 -23.99 -20.62
N ILE A 79 15.47 -24.14 -19.32
CA ILE A 79 14.68 -24.96 -18.40
C ILE A 79 13.70 -24.06 -17.65
N ARG A 80 12.41 -24.40 -17.70
CA ARG A 80 11.35 -23.71 -16.96
C ARG A 80 10.79 -24.60 -15.87
N LEU A 81 10.65 -24.03 -14.68
CA LEU A 81 9.92 -24.65 -13.58
C LEU A 81 8.41 -24.66 -13.89
N SER A 82 7.71 -25.68 -13.41
CA SER A 82 6.25 -25.75 -13.56
C SER A 82 5.55 -24.81 -12.58
N GLY A 83 4.58 -24.04 -13.06
CA GLY A 83 3.75 -23.16 -12.21
C GLY A 83 3.93 -21.68 -12.53
N PRO A 84 3.11 -20.81 -11.91
CA PRO A 84 3.14 -19.38 -12.19
C PRO A 84 4.56 -18.84 -11.94
N TYR A 85 5.19 -18.40 -13.02
CA TYR A 85 6.44 -17.67 -12.98
C TYR A 85 6.19 -16.43 -12.13
N PHE A 86 7.03 -16.17 -11.13
CA PHE A 86 7.10 -14.84 -10.52
C PHE A 86 7.67 -13.89 -11.58
N HIS A 87 6.87 -13.52 -12.58
CA HIS A 87 7.13 -12.32 -13.34
C HIS A 87 7.07 -11.16 -12.35
N GLU A 88 8.21 -10.50 -12.20
CA GLU A 88 8.36 -9.18 -11.60
C GLU A 88 7.83 -9.09 -10.16
N LEU A 89 8.67 -9.52 -9.20
CA LEU A 89 8.66 -8.78 -7.94
C LEU A 89 9.02 -7.32 -8.31
N PRO A 90 8.16 -6.34 -8.02
CA PRO A 90 8.44 -4.95 -8.34
C PRO A 90 9.81 -4.59 -7.78
N GLU A 91 10.62 -3.88 -8.58
CA GLU A 91 11.93 -3.39 -8.15
C GLU A 91 11.79 -2.85 -6.74
N LYS A 92 12.59 -3.39 -5.81
CA LYS A 92 12.54 -2.95 -4.42
C LYS A 92 12.82 -1.45 -4.43
N GLN A 93 11.78 -0.64 -4.19
CA GLN A 93 11.96 0.78 -3.94
C GLN A 93 13.05 0.93 -2.88
N THR A 94 14.04 1.78 -3.14
CA THR A 94 15.09 2.05 -2.17
C THR A 94 14.45 2.64 -0.90
N PRO A 95 15.08 2.52 0.28
CA PRO A 95 14.55 3.14 1.49
C PRO A 95 14.18 4.62 1.30
N GLU A 96 14.96 5.35 0.51
CA GLU A 96 14.73 6.77 0.19
C GLU A 96 13.49 6.96 -0.69
N GLN A 97 13.27 6.07 -1.67
CA GLN A 97 12.06 6.10 -2.51
C GLN A 97 10.80 5.79 -1.68
N ARG A 98 10.91 4.87 -0.71
CA ARG A 98 9.80 4.53 0.21
C ARG A 98 9.48 5.68 1.15
N CYS A 99 10.49 6.35 1.72
CA CYS A 99 10.26 7.52 2.56
C CYS A 99 9.58 8.63 1.75
N ARG A 100 10.08 8.96 0.55
CA ARG A 100 9.46 9.99 -0.29
C ARG A 100 8.03 9.66 -0.72
N ALA A 101 7.74 8.38 -0.99
CA ALA A 101 6.39 7.95 -1.30
C ALA A 101 5.46 8.11 -0.09
N MET A 102 5.93 7.70 1.09
CA MET A 102 5.20 7.85 2.35
C MET A 102 4.96 9.33 2.69
N ASP A 103 5.96 10.19 2.54
CA ASP A 103 5.84 11.63 2.83
C ASP A 103 4.75 12.27 1.97
N ARG A 104 4.73 11.96 0.66
CA ARG A 104 3.67 12.43 -0.26
C ARG A 104 2.29 11.90 0.11
N GLU A 105 2.22 10.65 0.53
CA GLU A 105 0.96 10.04 0.95
C GLU A 105 0.44 10.68 2.24
N VAL A 106 1.32 10.96 3.20
CA VAL A 106 0.99 11.70 4.43
C VAL A 106 0.52 13.12 4.13
N GLU A 107 1.22 13.84 3.25
CA GLU A 107 0.80 15.18 2.81
C GLU A 107 -0.58 15.16 2.15
N ALA A 108 -0.84 14.20 1.26
CA ALA A 108 -2.14 14.04 0.61
C ALA A 108 -3.24 13.69 1.61
N LEU A 109 -2.98 12.78 2.54
CA LEU A 109 -3.93 12.39 3.58
C LEU A 109 -4.24 13.55 4.54
N HIS A 110 -3.24 14.34 4.94
CA HIS A 110 -3.47 15.53 5.75
C HIS A 110 -4.33 16.56 5.02
N ALA A 111 -4.04 16.83 3.74
CA ALA A 111 -4.86 17.73 2.94
C ALA A 111 -6.32 17.26 2.83
N GLU A 112 -6.54 15.97 2.64
CA GLU A 112 -7.89 15.39 2.58
C GLU A 112 -8.61 15.44 3.93
N VAL A 113 -7.91 15.18 5.03
CA VAL A 113 -8.47 15.30 6.39
C VAL A 113 -8.89 16.74 6.67
N GLU A 114 -8.06 17.73 6.32
CA GLU A 114 -8.42 19.14 6.50
C GLU A 114 -9.62 19.54 5.64
N ARG A 115 -9.71 19.06 4.40
CA ARG A 115 -10.89 19.27 3.54
C ARG A 115 -12.16 18.70 4.18
N LEU A 116 -12.14 17.44 4.61
CA LEU A 116 -13.28 16.78 5.25
C LEU A 116 -13.68 17.44 6.57
N ARG A 117 -12.71 17.98 7.33
CA ARG A 117 -13.00 18.73 8.56
C ARG A 117 -13.77 20.01 8.27
N LYS A 118 -13.36 20.78 7.24
CA LYS A 118 -14.06 21.99 6.80
C LYS A 118 -15.48 21.68 6.33
N ASP A 119 -15.65 20.63 5.51
CA ASP A 119 -16.97 20.19 5.05
C ASP A 119 -17.89 19.81 6.24
N ALA A 120 -17.35 19.06 7.21
CA ALA A 120 -18.10 18.64 8.39
C ALA A 120 -18.43 19.79 9.34
N GLU A 121 -17.59 20.82 9.42
CA GLU A 121 -17.86 22.02 10.22
C GLU A 121 -19.00 22.84 9.60
N LEU A 122 -18.96 23.07 8.28
CA LEU A 122 -20.05 23.74 7.59
C LEU A 122 -21.38 23.01 7.80
N GLU A 123 -21.41 21.68 7.65
CA GLU A 123 -22.61 20.88 7.92
C GLU A 123 -23.10 21.03 9.36
N ARG A 124 -22.20 21.01 10.36
CA ARG A 124 -22.58 21.24 11.77
C ARG A 124 -23.25 22.59 11.97
N VAL A 125 -22.68 23.65 11.41
CA VAL A 125 -23.22 25.01 11.54
C VAL A 125 -24.55 25.14 10.80
N MET A 126 -24.70 24.53 9.62
CA MET A 126 -25.98 24.50 8.90
C MET A 126 -27.09 23.81 9.70
N GLN A 127 -26.78 22.66 10.33
CA GLN A 127 -27.74 21.98 11.20
C GLN A 127 -28.06 22.80 12.45
N ARG A 128 -27.08 23.53 13.01
CA ARG A 128 -27.30 24.46 14.11
C ARG A 128 -28.23 25.60 13.70
N ALA A 129 -27.99 26.23 12.55
CA ALA A 129 -28.82 27.29 12.00
C ALA A 129 -30.27 26.83 11.82
N ALA A 130 -30.48 25.62 11.30
CA ALA A 130 -31.83 25.04 11.12
C ALA A 130 -32.62 24.87 12.43
N VAL A 131 -31.94 24.80 13.59
CA VAL A 131 -32.57 24.66 14.91
C VAL A 131 -32.67 26.00 15.64
N GLU A 132 -31.66 26.85 15.49
CA GLU A 132 -31.48 28.03 16.34
C GLU A 132 -31.84 29.35 15.66
N LEU A 133 -32.03 29.37 14.34
CA LEU A 133 -32.40 30.58 13.62
C LEU A 133 -33.83 31.00 14.02
N PRO A 134 -34.06 32.25 14.47
CA PRO A 134 -35.39 32.68 14.88
C PRO A 134 -36.38 32.72 13.70
N ASP A 135 -37.68 32.61 14.00
CA ASP A 135 -38.73 32.59 12.98
C ASP A 135 -38.69 33.85 12.09
N GLY A 136 -38.80 33.64 10.78
CA GLY A 136 -38.82 34.71 9.77
C GLY A 136 -37.43 35.18 9.30
N TRP A 137 -36.36 34.84 10.03
CA TRP A 137 -35.00 35.14 9.58
C TRP A 137 -34.55 34.20 8.47
N GLU A 138 -33.71 34.70 7.56
CA GLU A 138 -33.20 33.93 6.43
C GLU A 138 -31.68 34.16 6.25
N ILE A 139 -30.94 33.08 6.10
CA ILE A 139 -29.51 33.11 5.72
C ILE A 139 -29.41 32.67 4.25
N ARG A 140 -28.75 33.49 3.41
CA ARG A 140 -28.44 33.19 2.01
C ARG A 140 -26.95 33.00 1.84
N ILE A 141 -26.56 32.03 1.01
CA ILE A 141 -25.17 31.86 0.58
C ILE A 141 -25.09 32.37 -0.86
N CYS A 142 -24.31 33.41 -1.06
CA CYS A 142 -24.11 34.08 -2.33
C CYS A 142 -22.75 33.69 -2.93
N VAL A 143 -22.73 33.42 -4.24
CA VAL A 143 -21.53 32.96 -4.94
C VAL A 143 -21.40 33.69 -6.27
N GLU A 144 -20.22 34.26 -6.51
CA GLU A 144 -19.84 34.82 -7.79
C GLU A 144 -18.48 34.28 -8.26
N ARG A 145 -18.01 34.75 -9.41
CA ARG A 145 -16.74 34.25 -9.96
C ARG A 145 -15.57 34.72 -9.09
N GLY A 146 -15.10 33.83 -8.23
CA GLY A 146 -13.90 34.03 -7.41
C GLY A 146 -14.19 34.54 -6.00
N ALA A 147 -15.46 34.62 -5.60
CA ALA A 147 -15.85 34.99 -4.25
C ALA A 147 -17.17 34.30 -3.87
N GLY A 148 -17.37 34.09 -2.58
CA GLY A 148 -18.64 33.71 -1.99
C GLY A 148 -18.73 34.34 -0.60
N TRP A 149 -19.94 34.67 -0.17
CA TRP A 149 -20.23 35.31 1.11
C TRP A 149 -21.61 34.89 1.59
N VAL A 150 -21.90 35.15 2.85
CA VAL A 150 -23.23 34.97 3.45
C VAL A 150 -24.00 36.29 3.43
N ASP A 151 -25.33 36.25 3.28
CA ASP A 151 -26.25 37.36 3.53
C ASP A 151 -27.30 36.95 4.59
N LEU A 152 -27.63 37.84 5.53
CA LEU A 152 -28.64 37.64 6.59
C LEU A 152 -29.79 38.63 6.40
N PHE A 153 -31.00 38.10 6.42
CA PHE A 153 -32.23 38.88 6.30
C PHE A 153 -33.08 38.72 7.56
N ASN A 154 -33.65 39.84 8.03
CA ASN A 154 -34.61 39.85 9.12
C ASN A 154 -36.01 39.40 8.65
N PRO A 155 -36.98 39.22 9.57
CA PRO A 155 -38.36 38.84 9.24
C PRO A 155 -39.10 39.82 8.33
N GLU A 156 -38.70 41.09 8.31
CA GLU A 156 -39.23 42.13 7.43
C GLU A 156 -38.69 42.05 5.99
N GLY A 157 -37.63 41.25 5.77
CA GLY A 157 -36.96 41.09 4.49
C GLY A 157 -35.85 42.11 4.24
N ASP A 158 -35.45 42.88 5.25
CA ASP A 158 -34.30 43.78 5.18
C ASP A 158 -33.00 42.99 5.36
N GLU A 159 -32.01 43.31 4.54
CA GLU A 159 -30.66 42.79 4.64
C GLU A 159 -29.93 43.45 5.81
N ILE A 160 -29.34 42.65 6.68
CA ILE A 160 -28.51 43.13 7.78
C ILE A 160 -27.10 43.36 7.22
N ALA A 161 -26.82 44.63 6.90
CA ALA A 161 -25.65 45.08 6.14
C ALA A 161 -24.31 45.06 6.89
N ASP A 162 -24.16 44.24 7.93
CA ASP A 162 -22.85 44.01 8.54
C ASP A 162 -22.12 42.92 7.76
N THR A 163 -21.41 43.38 6.73
CA THR A 163 -20.46 42.63 5.90
C THR A 163 -19.66 41.59 6.72
N TRP A 164 -20.05 40.31 6.62
CA TRP A 164 -19.27 39.16 7.14
C TRP A 164 -18.01 38.88 6.31
N SER A 165 -17.69 39.78 5.37
CA SER A 165 -16.51 39.73 4.53
C SER A 165 -15.24 39.87 5.38
N GLY A 166 -14.58 38.76 5.67
CA GLY A 166 -13.32 38.76 6.40
C GLY A 166 -13.07 37.55 7.30
N GLN A 167 -14.06 36.68 7.48
CA GLN A 167 -13.84 35.41 8.17
C GLN A 167 -12.98 34.45 7.33
N GLU A 168 -12.21 33.58 7.99
CA GLU A 168 -11.33 32.62 7.30
C GLU A 168 -12.11 31.53 6.55
N THR A 169 -13.34 31.23 6.98
CA THR A 169 -14.17 30.16 6.40
C THR A 169 -15.65 30.51 6.34
N LEU A 170 -16.36 29.92 5.35
CA LEU A 170 -17.81 30.07 5.20
C LEU A 170 -18.59 29.58 6.44
N SER A 171 -18.10 28.56 7.14
CA SER A 171 -18.72 28.08 8.38
C SER A 171 -18.71 29.12 9.49
N ASP A 172 -17.67 29.96 9.56
CA ASP A 172 -17.59 31.04 10.54
C ASP A 172 -18.61 32.13 10.22
N GLU A 173 -18.75 32.51 8.94
CA GLU A 173 -19.74 33.51 8.48
C GLU A 173 -21.18 33.08 8.80
N VAL A 174 -21.54 31.82 8.51
CA VAL A 174 -22.87 31.29 8.84
C VAL A 174 -23.07 31.26 10.36
N SER A 175 -22.05 30.89 11.12
CA SER A 175 -22.12 30.82 12.58
C SER A 175 -22.39 32.20 13.18
N GLU A 176 -21.69 33.22 12.71
CA GLU A 176 -21.85 34.61 13.13
C GLU A 176 -23.24 35.13 12.78
N ALA A 177 -23.73 34.87 11.56
CA ALA A 177 -25.08 35.26 11.14
C ALA A 177 -26.17 34.67 12.07
N VAL A 178 -26.04 33.41 12.49
CA VAL A 178 -26.96 32.78 13.46
C VAL A 178 -26.92 33.49 14.81
N ASP A 179 -25.74 33.81 15.31
CA ASP A 179 -25.59 34.46 16.62
C ASP A 179 -26.14 35.91 16.58
N THR A 180 -25.89 36.66 15.49
CA THR A 180 -26.47 37.98 15.26
C THR A 180 -28.00 37.95 15.24
N ALA A 181 -28.61 37.01 14.50
CA ALA A 181 -30.06 36.87 14.44
C ALA A 181 -30.68 36.59 15.82
N LYS A 182 -30.02 35.73 16.60
CA LYS A 182 -30.44 35.40 17.97
C LYS A 182 -30.32 36.59 18.92
N GLU A 183 -29.27 37.40 18.79
CA GLU A 183 -29.10 38.60 19.61
C GLU A 183 -30.12 39.68 19.26
N ALA A 184 -30.42 39.88 17.98
CA ALA A 184 -31.42 40.84 17.52
C ALA A 184 -32.86 40.44 17.89
N SER A 185 -33.12 39.16 18.15
CA SER A 185 -34.43 38.62 18.51
C SER A 185 -34.69 38.51 20.02
N ARG A 186 -33.77 39.00 20.86
CA ARG A 186 -33.94 39.07 22.33
C ARG A 186 -34.68 40.33 22.76
#